data_AF-A0A7M4E0U4-F1
#
_entry.id   AF-A0A7M4E0U4-F1
#
_cell.length_a   1.000
_cell.length_b   1.000
_cell.length_c   1.000
_cell.angle_alpha   90.00
_cell.angle_beta   90.00
_cell.angle_gamma   90.00
#
_symmetry.space_group_name_H-M   'P 1'
#
loop_
_entity.id
_entity.type
_entity.pdbx_description
1 polymer ?
#
loop_
_entity_poly.entity_id
_entity_poly.type
_entity_poly.pdbx_seq_one_letter_code
_entity_poly.pdbx_strand_id
1 'polypeptide(L)' 'PTSGPGLLWCWHALQAAATFHPGVFVLKNYGENPESYNEELKKLELLRQVSMWLAFCGVK' A
#
# COMPACT_ATOMS: atom_id res chain seq x y z
N PRO A 1 -13.47 -21.38 11.25
CA PRO A 1 -12.08 -21.79 11.57
C PRO A 1 -11.10 -20.63 11.30
N THR A 2 -11.04 -19.63 12.18
CA THR A 2 -10.38 -18.33 11.87
C THR A 2 -9.73 -17.67 13.08
N SER A 3 -9.17 -18.46 14.02
CA SER A 3 -8.53 -17.94 15.24
C SER A 3 -7.06 -18.37 15.38
N GLY A 4 -6.34 -18.47 14.26
CA GLY A 4 -4.89 -18.65 14.25
C GLY A 4 -4.17 -17.31 14.11
N PRO A 5 -3.00 -17.10 14.76
CA PRO A 5 -2.25 -15.84 14.70
C PRO A 5 -1.96 -15.41 13.26
N GLY A 6 -1.79 -16.34 12.31
CA GLY A 6 -1.53 -16.02 10.90
C GLY A 6 -2.59 -15.15 10.22
N LEU A 7 -3.89 -15.34 10.50
CA LEU A 7 -4.94 -14.53 9.87
C LEU A 7 -4.94 -13.09 10.42
N LEU A 8 -4.65 -12.94 11.72
CA LEU A 8 -4.50 -11.64 12.38
C LEU A 8 -3.28 -10.88 11.86
N TRP A 9 -2.15 -11.56 11.65
CA TRP A 9 -0.97 -10.97 11.03
C TRP A 9 -1.21 -10.55 9.58
N CYS A 10 -1.91 -11.39 8.79
CA CYS A 10 -2.32 -11.03 7.43
C CYS A 10 -3.26 -9.82 7.41
N TRP A 11 -4.22 -9.75 8.35
CA TRP A 11 -5.11 -8.60 8.50
C TRP A 11 -4.36 -7.32 8.87
N HIS A 12 -3.46 -7.37 9.86
CA HIS A 12 -2.64 -6.22 10.23
C HIS A 12 -1.69 -5.79 9.11
N ALA A 13 -1.11 -6.73 8.36
CA ALA A 13 -0.26 -6.43 7.21
C ALA A 13 -1.07 -5.75 6.08
N LEU A 14 -2.28 -6.23 5.79
CA LEU A 14 -3.20 -5.59 4.84
C LEU A 14 -3.58 -4.17 5.29
N GLN A 15 -3.84 -3.98 6.58
CA GLN A 15 -4.21 -2.68 7.12
C GLN A 15 -3.03 -1.69 7.13
N ALA A 16 -1.80 -2.16 7.38
CA ALA A 16 -0.59 -1.36 7.27
C ALA A 16 -0.25 -1.01 5.81
N ALA A 17 -0.48 -1.93 4.87
CA ALA A 17 -0.32 -1.66 3.43
C ALA A 17 -1.37 -0.66 2.90
N ALA A 18 -2.50 -0.50 3.58
CA ALA A 18 -3.53 0.47 3.23
C ALA A 18 -3.21 1.91 3.69
N THR A 19 -2.26 2.11 4.61
CA THR A 19 -1.93 3.41 5.21
C THR A 19 -0.63 4.03 4.67
N PHE A 20 -0.10 3.54 3.55
CA PHE A 20 1.08 4.14 2.93
C PHE A 20 0.81 5.59 2.48
N HIS A 21 1.53 6.54 3.08
CA HIS A 21 1.43 7.96 2.75
C HIS A 21 2.68 8.43 1.98
N PRO A 22 2.65 8.40 0.62
CA PRO A 22 3.82 8.68 -0.19
C PRO A 22 4.35 10.11 -0.02
N GLY A 23 3.48 11.10 0.18
CA GLY A 23 3.92 12.48 0.39
C GLY A 23 4.75 12.67 1.66
N VAL A 24 4.38 11.96 2.74
CA VAL A 24 5.14 11.95 4.00
C VAL A 24 6.47 11.23 3.82
N PHE A 25 6.51 10.18 2.99
CA PHE A 25 7.72 9.43 2.68
C PHE A 25 8.73 10.27 1.89
N VAL A 26 8.30 10.95 0.83
CA VAL A 26 9.16 11.81 -0.01
C VAL A 26 9.77 12.93 0.84
N LEU A 27 8.93 13.63 1.60
CA LEU A 27 9.41 14.73 2.44
C LEU A 27 10.40 14.26 3.52
N LYS A 28 10.14 13.13 4.18
CA LYS A 28 11.00 12.63 5.27
C LYS A 28 12.34 12.05 4.80
N ASN A 29 12.39 11.43 3.62
CA ASN A 29 13.61 10.75 3.16
C ASN A 29 14.44 11.59 2.20
N TYR A 30 13.80 12.46 1.41
CA TYR A 30 14.46 13.24 0.36
C TYR A 30 14.39 14.75 0.61
N GLY A 31 13.50 15.23 1.49
CA GLY A 31 13.33 16.66 1.76
C GLY A 31 12.73 17.45 0.59
N GLU A 32 12.22 16.74 -0.42
CA GLU A 32 11.68 17.33 -1.65
C GLU A 32 10.16 17.57 -1.54
N ASN A 33 9.65 18.44 -2.40
CA ASN A 33 8.22 18.69 -2.48
C ASN A 33 7.50 17.46 -3.05
N PRO A 34 6.58 16.82 -2.31
CA PRO A 34 5.87 15.63 -2.78
C PRO A 34 4.98 15.89 -4.01
N GLU A 35 4.59 17.14 -4.27
CA GLU A 35 3.85 17.52 -5.50
C GLU A 35 4.68 17.31 -6.77
N SER A 36 6.02 17.34 -6.69
CA SER A 36 6.90 17.04 -7.83
C SER A 36 6.76 15.60 -8.34
N TYR A 37 6.22 14.70 -7.52
CA TYR A 37 6.05 13.28 -7.84
C TYR A 37 4.57 12.89 -8.01
N ASN A 38 3.65 13.85 -8.04
CA ASN A 38 2.21 13.57 -7.90
C ASN A 38 1.68 12.58 -8.98
N GLU A 39 2.18 12.69 -10.21
CA GLU A 39 1.84 11.75 -11.29
C GLU A 39 2.35 10.32 -11.03
N GLU A 40 3.58 10.19 -10.55
CA GLU A 40 4.21 8.91 -10.24
C GLU A 40 3.55 8.26 -9.03
N LEU A 41 3.25 9.06 -8.00
CA LEU A 41 2.53 8.62 -6.81
C LEU A 41 1.11 8.13 -7.13
N LYS A 42 0.44 8.77 -8.10
CA LYS A 42 -0.88 8.32 -8.58
C LYS A 42 -0.80 6.99 -9.32
N LYS A 43 0.24 6.78 -10.16
CA LYS A 43 0.48 5.48 -10.83
C LYS A 43 0.79 4.39 -9.80
N LEU A 44 1.57 4.71 -8.77
CA LEU A 44 1.89 3.80 -7.68
C LEU A 44 0.64 3.36 -6.90
N GLU A 45 -0.25 4.31 -6.58
CA GLU A 45 -1.51 4.01 -5.90
C GLU A 45 -2.44 3.13 -6.74
N LEU A 46 -2.53 3.39 -8.06
CA LEU A 46 -3.27 2.53 -8.97
C LEU A 46 -2.71 1.10 -9.00
N LEU A 47 -1.38 0.94 -9.08
CA LEU A 47 -0.74 -0.37 -9.02
C LEU A 47 -1.00 -1.08 -7.69
N ARG A 48 -1.00 -0.35 -6.57
CA ARG A 48 -1.33 -0.90 -5.24
C ARG A 48 -2.77 -1.43 -5.21
N GLN A 49 -3.73 -0.66 -5.72
CA GLN A 49 -5.13 -1.09 -5.79
C GLN A 49 -5.33 -2.30 -6.70
N VAL A 50 -4.70 -2.30 -7.87
CA VAL A 50 -4.76 -3.44 -8.81
C VAL A 50 -4.14 -4.68 -8.21
N SER A 51 -2.96 -4.57 -7.58
CA SER A 51 -2.30 -5.72 -6.93
C SER A 51 -3.08 -6.25 -5.73
N MET A 52 -3.69 -5.39 -4.92
CA MET A 52 -4.65 -5.82 -3.90
C MET A 52 -5.87 -6.53 -4.49
N TRP A 53 -6.42 -5.99 -5.57
CA TRP A 53 -7.57 -6.58 -6.25
C TRP A 53 -7.23 -7.96 -6.84
N LEU A 54 -6.07 -8.09 -7.51
CA LEU A 54 -5.58 -9.35 -8.04
C LEU A 54 -5.29 -10.38 -6.93
N ALA A 55 -4.68 -9.95 -5.83
CA ALA A 55 -4.45 -10.81 -4.67
C ALA A 55 -5.77 -11.32 -4.05
N PHE A 56 -6.83 -10.51 -4.08
CA PHE A 56 -8.15 -10.90 -3.57
C PHE A 56 -8.94 -11.77 -4.56
N CYS A 57 -8.84 -11.49 -5.86
CA CYS A 57 -9.52 -12.25 -6.90
C CYS A 57 -8.87 -13.61 -7.20
N GLY A 58 -7.74 -13.94 -6.58
CA GLY A 58 -7.17 -15.29 -6.62
C GLY A 58 -6.74 -15.74 -8.02
N VAL A 59 -6.31 -14.81 -8.88
CA VAL A 59 -5.64 -15.18 -10.13
C VAL A 59 -4.28 -15.76 -9.75
N LYS A 60 -4.19 -17.10 -9.82
CA LYS A 60 -2.97 -17.89 -9.66
C LYS A 60 -1.95 -17.57 -10.75
#